data_AF-J9GQJ7-F1
#
_entry.id   AF-J9GQJ7-F1
#
_cell.length_a   1.000
_cell.length_b   1.000
_cell.length_c   1.000
_cell.angle_alpha   90.00
_cell.angle_beta   90.00
_cell.angle_gamma   90.00
#
_symmetry.space_group_name_H-M   'P 1'
#
loop_
_entity.id
_entity.type
_entity.pdbx_description
1 polymer ?
#
loop_
_entity_poly.entity_id
_entity_poly.type
_entity_poly.pdbx_seq_one_letter_code
_entity_poly.pdbx_strand_id
1 'polypeptide(L)' 'MMMNMERRHGAMKPVIKKALVRLDGAPFKEFAAHREEWAEQTAFVYPGPIQYFGPSEVCDQCTMTLKLEQAK' A
#
# COMPACT_ATOMS: atom_id res chain seq x y z
N MET A 1 18.33 8.60 1.03
CA MET A 1 19.04 8.15 2.25
C MET A 1 17.99 7.79 3.31
N MET A 2 18.16 6.67 4.02
CA MET A 2 17.10 6.11 4.91
C MET A 2 17.11 6.65 6.35
N MET A 3 18.16 7.35 6.78
CA MET A 3 18.30 7.84 8.16
C MET A 3 17.82 9.29 8.32
N ASN A 4 17.27 9.63 9.50
CA ASN A 4 17.02 10.99 9.95
C ASN A 4 17.20 11.12 11.48
N MET A 5 17.19 12.34 12.01
CA MET A 5 17.16 12.57 13.46
C MET A 5 15.70 12.74 13.91
N GLU A 6 15.27 11.99 14.93
CA GLU A 6 13.94 12.07 15.54
C GLU A 6 14.07 12.24 17.06
N ARG A 7 13.19 13.02 17.70
CA ARG A 7 13.16 13.13 19.16
C ARG A 7 12.42 11.94 19.76
N ARG A 8 13.09 11.15 20.61
CA ARG A 8 12.51 10.02 21.34
C ARG A 8 12.89 10.07 22.81
N HIS A 9 11.91 9.93 23.69
CA HIS A 9 12.09 10.03 25.14
C HIS A 9 12.90 11.28 25.53
N GLY A 10 12.58 12.41 24.92
CA GLY A 10 13.23 13.70 25.20
C GLY A 10 14.55 13.97 24.47
N ALA A 11 15.21 12.98 23.86
CA ALA A 11 16.52 13.15 23.20
C ALA A 11 16.46 12.99 21.67
N MET A 12 17.32 13.69 20.93
CA MET A 12 17.49 13.47 19.49
C MET A 12 18.26 12.18 19.26
N LYS A 13 17.66 11.23 18.52
CA LYS A 13 18.28 9.95 18.18
C LYS A 13 18.32 9.77 16.66
N PRO A 14 19.42 9.23 16.09
CA PRO A 14 19.43 8.81 14.69
C PRO A 14 18.52 7.60 14.52
N VAL A 15 17.62 7.65 13.56
CA VAL A 15 16.63 6.60 13.29
C VAL A 15 16.43 6.41 11.79
N ILE A 16 15.88 5.26 11.40
CA ILE A 16 15.38 5.06 10.04
C ILE A 16 14.06 5.84 9.88
N LYS A 17 13.99 6.67 8.84
CA LYS A 17 12.80 7.46 8.53
C LYS A 17 11.65 6.53 8.12
N LYS A 18 10.48 6.69 8.76
CA LYS A 18 9.26 5.95 8.40
C LYS A 18 8.87 6.28 6.95
N ALA A 19 8.67 5.25 6.15
CA ALA A 19 8.09 5.37 4.82
C ALA A 19 6.58 5.56 4.98
N LEU A 20 6.07 6.75 4.64
CA LEU A 20 4.65 7.07 4.66
C LEU A 20 4.05 6.91 3.26
N VAL A 21 2.73 6.94 3.15
CA VAL A 21 2.03 6.94 1.86
C VAL A 21 2.47 8.17 1.05
N ARG A 22 2.85 7.92 -0.20
CA ARG A 22 3.13 8.96 -1.18
C ARG A 22 1.84 9.38 -1.87
N LEU A 23 1.37 10.59 -1.59
CA LEU A 23 0.14 11.13 -2.18
C LEU A 23 0.25 11.38 -3.69
N ASP A 24 1.47 11.46 -4.22
CA ASP A 24 1.77 11.54 -5.64
C ASP A 24 2.02 10.16 -6.30
N GLY A 25 2.07 9.09 -5.49
CA GLY A 25 2.33 7.72 -5.92
C GLY A 25 1.13 7.02 -6.55
N ALA A 26 1.40 6.03 -7.41
CA ALA A 26 0.37 5.28 -8.13
C ALA A 26 -0.69 4.65 -7.22
N PRO A 27 -0.36 4.01 -6.07
CA PRO A 27 -1.39 3.44 -5.19
C PRO A 27 -2.39 4.47 -4.67
N PHE A 28 -1.93 5.66 -4.27
CA PHE A 28 -2.83 6.69 -3.78
C PHE A 28 -3.64 7.33 -4.91
N LYS A 29 -3.04 7.51 -6.08
CA LYS A 29 -3.75 8.02 -7.27
C LYS A 29 -4.85 7.08 -7.72
N GLU A 30 -4.62 5.78 -7.71
CA GLU A 30 -5.63 4.77 -8.04
C GLU A 30 -6.84 4.86 -7.10
N PHE A 31 -6.57 4.97 -5.79
CA PHE A 31 -7.62 5.23 -4.80
C PHE A 31 -8.34 6.56 -5.07
N ALA A 32 -7.60 7.63 -5.29
CA ALA A 32 -8.17 8.95 -5.51
C ALA A 32 -9.06 9.03 -6.77
N ALA A 33 -8.74 8.25 -7.81
CA ALA A 33 -9.50 8.17 -9.04
C ALA A 33 -10.86 7.47 -8.87
N HIS A 34 -10.98 6.51 -7.95
CA HIS A 34 -12.18 5.69 -7.80
C HIS A 34 -13.00 5.97 -6.54
N ARG A 35 -12.45 6.68 -5.55
CA ARG A 35 -13.09 6.88 -4.23
C ARG A 35 -14.47 7.53 -4.28
N GLU A 36 -14.76 8.37 -5.28
CA GLU A 36 -16.07 9.01 -5.42
C GLU A 36 -17.12 7.99 -5.86
N GLU A 37 -16.80 7.17 -6.87
CA GLU A 37 -17.65 6.05 -7.31
C GLU A 37 -17.91 5.07 -6.15
N TRP A 38 -16.86 4.67 -5.43
CA TRP A 38 -16.98 3.73 -4.31
C TRP A 38 -17.77 4.28 -3.13
N ALA A 39 -17.88 5.61 -3.00
CA ALA A 39 -18.68 6.24 -1.96
C ALA A 39 -20.18 6.22 -2.30
N GLU A 40 -20.53 6.28 -3.58
CA GLU A 40 -21.91 6.40 -4.04
C GLU A 40 -22.53 5.07 -4.50
N GLN A 41 -21.70 4.14 -4.97
CA GLN A 41 -22.14 2.90 -5.60
C GLN A 41 -21.84 1.66 -4.75
N THR A 42 -22.57 0.58 -5.02
CA THR A 42 -22.30 -0.75 -4.45
C THR A 42 -21.12 -1.43 -5.18
N ALA A 43 -19.91 -0.92 -4.97
CA ALA A 43 -18.67 -1.36 -5.64
C ALA A 43 -17.77 -2.21 -4.72
N PHE A 44 -18.35 -3.13 -3.95
CA PHE A 44 -17.61 -3.95 -2.99
C PHE A 44 -16.83 -5.10 -3.65
N VAL A 45 -15.61 -5.33 -3.17
CA VAL A 45 -14.79 -6.49 -3.54
C VAL A 45 -14.71 -7.43 -2.34
N TYR A 46 -15.01 -8.71 -2.56
CA TYR A 46 -14.97 -9.75 -1.52
C TYR A 46 -13.79 -10.70 -1.78
N PRO A 47 -12.57 -10.36 -1.33
CA PRO A 47 -11.42 -11.24 -1.51
C PRO A 47 -11.65 -12.57 -0.77
N GLY A 48 -11.26 -13.67 -1.41
CA GLY A 48 -11.29 -14.98 -0.78
C GLY A 48 -10.20 -15.16 0.28
N PRO A 49 -10.20 -16.31 0.99
CA PRO A 49 -9.11 -16.66 1.90
C PRO A 49 -7.77 -16.79 1.16
N ILE A 50 -6.66 -16.64 1.88
CA ILE A 50 -5.33 -16.94 1.34
C ILE A 50 -5.28 -18.42 0.94
N GLN A 51 -4.86 -18.68 -0.30
CA GLN A 51 -4.72 -20.03 -0.84
C GLN A 51 -3.24 -20.43 -0.84
N TYR A 52 -2.98 -21.65 -0.35
CA TYR A 52 -1.63 -22.24 -0.31
C TYR A 52 -1.45 -23.36 -1.35
N PHE A 53 -2.54 -23.76 -2.01
CA PHE A 53 -2.56 -24.84 -3.00
C PHE A 53 -3.48 -24.43 -4.16
N GLY A 54 -3.14 -24.86 -5.37
CA GLY A 54 -3.89 -24.55 -6.58
C GLY A 54 -3.09 -23.71 -7.58
N PRO A 55 -3.76 -23.02 -8.52
CA PRO A 55 -3.09 -22.23 -9.55
C PRO A 55 -2.20 -21.11 -8.96
N SER A 56 -1.01 -20.93 -9.54
CA SER A 56 -0.08 -19.85 -9.16
C SER A 56 -0.68 -18.46 -9.30
N GLU A 57 -1.57 -18.25 -10.28
CA GLU A 57 -2.27 -16.97 -10.46
C GLU A 57 -3.14 -16.57 -9.25
N VAL A 58 -3.47 -17.51 -8.36
CA VAL A 58 -4.20 -17.27 -7.11
C VAL A 58 -3.25 -17.31 -5.92
N CYS A 59 -2.39 -18.33 -5.82
CA CYS A 59 -1.54 -18.55 -4.65
C CYS A 59 -0.39 -17.52 -4.55
N ASP A 60 0.12 -17.05 -5.68
CA ASP A 60 1.31 -16.20 -5.75
C ASP A 60 0.96 -14.71 -5.96
N GLN A 61 -0.28 -14.31 -5.67
CA GLN A 61 -0.70 -12.91 -5.83
C GLN A 61 -0.03 -11.99 -4.80
N CYS A 62 0.64 -10.95 -5.28
CA CYS A 62 1.15 -9.87 -4.44
C CYS A 62 0.09 -8.78 -4.19
N THR A 63 0.40 -7.87 -3.25
CA THR A 63 -0.49 -6.76 -2.88
C THR A 63 -0.73 -5.80 -4.04
N MET A 64 -1.89 -5.14 -4.06
CA MET A 64 -2.18 -4.10 -5.06
C MET A 64 -1.20 -2.94 -5.00
N THR A 65 -0.72 -2.58 -3.80
CA THR A 65 0.34 -1.58 -3.64
C THR A 65 1.59 -1.95 -4.43
N LEU A 66 2.09 -3.18 -4.30
CA LEU A 66 3.29 -3.61 -5.02
C LEU A 66 3.04 -3.68 -6.53
N LYS A 67 1.87 -4.16 -6.96
CA LYS A 67 1.50 -4.20 -8.38
C LYS A 67 1.50 -2.79 -8.99
N LEU A 68 0.91 -1.80 -8.32
CA LEU A 68 0.82 -0.42 -8.81
C LEU A 68 2.16 0.33 -8.74
N GLU A 69 3.00 0.04 -7.74
CA GLU A 69 4.33 0.65 -7.63
C GLU A 69 5.34 0.09 -8.64
N GLN A 70 5.17 -1.18 -9.06
CA GLN A 70 6.08 -1.87 -9.98
C GLN A 70 5.52 -2.01 -11.40
N ALA A 71 4.27 -1.61 -11.63
CA ALA A 71 3.69 -1.49 -12.96
C ALA A 71 4.58 -0.52 -13.77
N LYS A 72 5.28 -1.06 -14.76
CA LYS A 72 6.11 -0.30 -15.70
C LYS A 72 5.25 0.35 -16.78
#